data_AF-C4L198-F1
#
_entry.id   AF-C4L198-F1
#
_cell.length_a   1.000
_cell.length_b   1.000
_cell.length_c   1.000
_cell.angle_alpha   90.00
_cell.angle_beta   90.00
_cell.angle_gamma   90.00
#
_symmetry.space_group_name_H-M   'P 1'
#
loop_
_entity.id
_entity.type
_entity.pdbx_description
1 polymer ?
#
loop_
_entity_poly.entity_id
_entity_poly.type
_entity_poly.pdbx_seq_one_letter_code
_entity_poly.pdbx_strand_id
1 'polypeptide(L)'
;MSYKSIQSLLPVKEKAILLDQVEGLNRYLCILPNDELESQFGDFEEFTNQGFTVVGYEDVLGDFVGVELKSGQLLIVNHETLHVEERLKLTFDELMKKDISLI
;
A
#
# COMPACT_ATOMS: atom_id res chain seq x y z
N MET A 1 5.00 10.16 -9.68
CA MET A 1 5.38 8.74 -9.83
C MET A 1 4.38 8.08 -10.79
N SER A 2 4.83 7.25 -11.73
CA SER A 2 3.90 6.51 -12.61
C SER A 2 3.58 5.14 -12.03
N TYR A 3 2.42 4.58 -12.37
CA TYR A 3 2.03 3.21 -11.98
C TYR A 3 3.12 2.18 -12.30
N LYS A 4 3.69 2.22 -13.51
CA LYS A 4 4.79 1.34 -13.91
C LYS A 4 6.04 1.46 -13.02
N SER A 5 6.32 2.66 -12.50
CA SER A 5 7.46 2.85 -11.59
C SER A 5 7.19 2.20 -10.24
N ILE A 6 5.95 2.29 -9.75
CA ILE A 6 5.52 1.64 -8.51
C ILE A 6 5.58 0.12 -8.68
N GLN A 7 5.03 -0.42 -9.78
CA GLN A 7 5.06 -1.85 -10.07
C GLN A 7 6.48 -2.44 -10.09
N SER A 8 7.45 -1.68 -10.62
CA SER A 8 8.85 -2.14 -10.67
C SER A 8 9.55 -2.22 -9.30
N LEU A 9 8.99 -1.53 -8.31
CA LEU A 9 9.53 -1.43 -6.96
C LEU A 9 8.82 -2.37 -5.98
N LEU A 10 7.71 -2.99 -6.38
CA LEU A 10 7.00 -3.95 -5.56
C LEU A 10 7.91 -5.15 -5.21
N PRO A 11 7.74 -5.71 -4.01
CA PRO A 11 8.56 -6.81 -3.57
C PRO A 11 8.24 -8.09 -4.35
N VAL A 12 9.14 -9.08 -4.30
CA VAL A 12 8.94 -10.41 -4.92
C VAL A 12 8.07 -11.32 -4.04
N LYS A 13 7.88 -10.97 -2.77
CA LYS A 13 7.04 -11.64 -1.78
C LYS A 13 6.34 -10.59 -0.93
N GLU A 14 5.22 -10.93 -0.31
CA GLU A 14 4.56 -10.03 0.64
C GLU A 14 5.57 -9.47 1.66
N LYS A 15 5.51 -8.15 1.87
CA LYS A 15 6.33 -7.42 2.82
C LYS A 15 5.42 -6.74 3.84
N ALA A 16 5.43 -7.25 5.07
CA ALA A 16 4.72 -6.65 6.20
C ALA A 16 5.59 -5.60 6.92
N ILE A 17 5.00 -4.45 7.24
CA ILE A 17 5.71 -3.32 7.85
C ILE A 17 4.91 -2.80 9.02
N LEU A 18 5.48 -2.91 10.21
CA LEU A 18 4.88 -2.41 11.43
C LEU A 18 4.73 -0.88 11.41
N LEU A 19 3.50 -0.43 11.65
CA LEU A 19 3.14 0.96 11.90
C LEU A 19 3.02 1.24 13.40
N ASP A 20 2.82 2.52 13.72
CA ASP A 20 2.46 2.93 15.08
C ASP A 20 1.15 2.25 15.52
N GLN A 21 1.09 1.87 16.80
CA GLN A 21 -0.07 1.20 17.36
C GLN A 21 -1.30 2.10 17.32
N VAL A 22 -2.45 1.51 16.99
CA VAL A 22 -3.76 2.14 17.14
C VAL A 22 -4.57 1.29 18.10
N GLU A 23 -5.16 1.94 19.11
CA GLU A 23 -5.98 1.28 20.14
C GLU A 23 -5.27 0.10 20.86
N GLY A 24 -3.93 0.14 20.92
CA GLY A 24 -3.10 -0.90 21.55
C GLY A 24 -2.85 -2.14 20.67
N LEU A 25 -3.30 -2.12 19.42
CA LEU A 25 -3.01 -3.16 18.43
C LEU A 25 -1.87 -2.74 17.51
N ASN A 26 -1.00 -3.70 17.19
CA ASN A 26 0.01 -3.51 16.15
C ASN A 26 -0.71 -3.48 14.79
N ARG A 27 -0.45 -2.44 14.01
CA ARG A 27 -0.93 -2.32 12.63
C ARG A 27 0.20 -2.63 11.67
N TYR A 28 -0.08 -3.36 10.62
CA TYR A 28 0.90 -3.67 9.58
C TYR A 28 0.42 -3.22 8.22
N LEU A 29 1.32 -2.60 7.46
CA LEU A 29 1.17 -2.46 6.01
C LEU A 29 1.72 -3.72 5.35
N CYS A 30 0.86 -4.46 4.66
CA CYS A 30 1.24 -5.62 3.88
C CYS A 30 1.32 -5.21 2.41
N ILE A 31 2.54 -5.04 1.89
CA ILE A 31 2.78 -4.73 0.48
C ILE A 31 2.92 -6.03 -0.30
N LEU A 32 2.08 -6.21 -1.32
CA LEU A 32 1.99 -7.44 -2.09
C LEU A 32 2.86 -7.41 -3.35
N PRO A 33 3.30 -8.57 -3.86
CA PRO A 33 3.92 -8.67 -5.18
C PRO A 33 2.89 -8.45 -6.30
N ASN A 34 3.36 -8.13 -7.51
CA ASN A 34 2.49 -7.78 -8.65
C ASN A 34 1.45 -8.86 -8.98
N ASP A 35 1.86 -10.13 -8.96
CA ASP A 35 1.01 -11.28 -9.28
C ASP A 35 -0.13 -11.45 -8.26
N GLU A 36 0.14 -11.23 -6.98
CA GLU A 36 -0.88 -11.28 -5.94
C GLU A 36 -1.82 -10.07 -5.99
N LEU A 37 -1.31 -8.87 -6.30
CA LEU A 37 -2.15 -7.69 -6.47
C LEU A 37 -3.17 -7.90 -7.59
N GLU A 38 -2.72 -8.35 -8.77
CA GLU A 38 -3.60 -8.60 -9.92
C GLU A 38 -4.66 -9.66 -9.57
N SER A 39 -4.28 -10.69 -8.81
CA SER A 39 -5.20 -11.73 -8.38
C SER A 39 -6.22 -11.25 -7.34
N GLN A 40 -5.85 -10.31 -6.47
CA GLN A 40 -6.71 -9.85 -5.38
C GLN A 40 -7.60 -8.67 -5.76
N PHE A 41 -7.07 -7.73 -6.54
CA PHE A 41 -7.73 -6.45 -6.81
C PHE A 41 -8.14 -6.27 -8.28
N GLY A 42 -7.74 -7.18 -9.16
CA GLY A 42 -8.12 -7.13 -10.57
C GLY A 42 -7.47 -5.96 -11.32
N ASP A 43 -8.28 -5.22 -12.08
CA ASP A 43 -7.80 -4.13 -12.93
C ASP A 43 -7.70 -2.81 -12.14
N PHE A 44 -6.47 -2.27 -12.04
CA PHE A 44 -6.17 -1.09 -11.21
C PHE A 44 -6.59 0.24 -11.83
N GLU A 45 -7.22 0.23 -13.01
CA GLU A 45 -7.68 1.45 -13.68
C GLU A 45 -8.60 2.29 -12.78
N GLU A 46 -9.45 1.67 -11.97
CA GLU A 46 -10.35 2.39 -11.05
C GLU A 46 -9.58 3.23 -10.02
N PHE A 47 -8.50 2.69 -9.44
CA PHE A 47 -7.68 3.41 -8.46
C PHE A 47 -6.86 4.51 -9.13
N THR A 48 -6.27 4.21 -10.28
CA THR A 48 -5.41 5.17 -11.00
C THR A 48 -6.18 6.41 -11.46
N ASN A 49 -7.46 6.26 -11.83
CA ASN A 49 -8.35 7.38 -12.13
C ASN A 49 -8.61 8.30 -10.93
N GLN A 50 -8.49 7.78 -9.71
CA GLN A 50 -8.60 8.54 -8.47
C GLN A 50 -7.27 9.18 -8.02
N GLY A 51 -6.19 8.99 -8.77
CA GLY A 51 -4.89 9.60 -8.51
C GLY A 51 -3.99 8.82 -7.56
N PHE A 52 -4.33 7.57 -7.25
CA PHE A 52 -3.50 6.65 -6.47
C PHE A 52 -3.47 5.26 -7.10
N THR A 53 -2.67 4.34 -6.58
CA THR A 53 -2.72 2.92 -6.96
C THR A 53 -2.61 2.06 -5.72
N VAL A 54 -3.28 0.90 -5.70
CA VAL A 54 -3.22 -0.03 -4.58
C VAL A 54 -1.98 -0.90 -4.69
N VAL A 55 -1.27 -1.04 -3.58
CA VAL A 55 -0.04 -1.83 -3.47
C VAL A 55 -0.11 -2.89 -2.39
N GLY A 56 -1.26 -3.02 -1.72
CA GLY A 56 -1.46 -4.00 -0.66
C GLY A 56 -2.61 -3.65 0.26
N TYR A 57 -2.54 -4.13 1.50
CA TYR A 57 -3.61 -3.99 2.50
C TYR A 57 -3.04 -3.72 3.90
N GLU A 58 -3.91 -3.24 4.78
CA GLU A 58 -3.68 -3.03 6.19
C GLU A 58 -4.34 -4.17 6.98
N ASP A 59 -3.60 -4.79 7.92
CA ASP A 59 -3.98 -6.09 8.49
C ASP A 59 -5.11 -6.05 9.53
N VAL A 60 -5.37 -4.91 10.17
CA VAL A 60 -6.37 -4.79 11.23
C VAL A 60 -7.77 -4.57 10.66
N LEU A 61 -7.90 -3.64 9.72
CA LEU A 61 -9.19 -3.23 9.15
C LEU A 61 -9.44 -3.83 7.77
N GLY A 62 -8.42 -4.42 7.14
CA GLY A 62 -8.50 -4.92 5.76
C GLY A 62 -8.55 -3.79 4.73
N ASP A 63 -8.22 -2.57 5.14
CA ASP A 63 -8.22 -1.40 4.25
C ASP A 63 -7.08 -1.48 3.24
N PHE A 64 -7.24 -0.81 2.09
CA PHE A 64 -6.22 -0.82 1.05
C PHE A 64 -5.06 0.10 1.39
N VAL A 65 -3.85 -0.35 1.04
CA VAL A 65 -2.66 0.47 1.07
C VAL A 65 -2.45 1.05 -0.32
N GLY A 66 -2.64 2.36 -0.43
CA GLY A 66 -2.49 3.11 -1.67
C GLY A 66 -1.15 3.85 -1.75
N VAL A 67 -0.71 4.16 -2.96
CA VAL A 67 0.37 5.11 -3.24
C VAL A 67 -0.17 6.24 -4.09
N GLU A 68 -0.09 7.47 -3.60
CA GLU A 68 -0.48 8.65 -4.36
C GLU A 68 0.44 8.83 -5.57
N LEU A 69 -0.12 8.86 -6.79
CA LEU A 69 0.68 8.95 -8.01
C LEU A 69 1.42 10.29 -8.11
N LYS A 70 0.89 11.36 -7.51
CA LYS A 70 1.51 12.69 -7.57
C LYS A 70 2.75 12.78 -6.70
N SER A 71 2.66 12.36 -5.43
CA SER A 71 3.73 12.55 -4.43
C SER A 71 4.52 11.28 -4.10
N GLY A 72 3.99 10.10 -4.40
CA GLY A 72 4.53 8.82 -3.91
C GLY A 72 4.24 8.56 -2.43
N GLN A 73 3.38 9.36 -1.79
CA GLN A 73 2.98 9.18 -0.39
C GLN A 73 2.11 7.94 -0.22
N LEU A 74 2.30 7.22 0.87
CA LEU A 74 1.44 6.09 1.25
C LEU A 74 0.11 6.57 1.84
N LEU A 75 -0.95 5.87 1.46
CA LEU A 75 -2.33 6.15 1.83
C LEU A 75 -2.95 4.90 2.47
N ILE A 76 -3.78 5.09 3.48
CA ILE A 76 -4.78 4.08 3.87
C ILE A 76 -6.09 4.49 3.23
N VAL A 77 -6.66 3.59 2.45
CA VAL A 77 -7.87 3.81 1.66
C VAL A 77 -8.91 2.80 2.10
N ASN A 78 -10.07 3.29 2.52
CA ASN A 78 -11.15 2.41 2.94
C ASN A 78 -11.58 1.50 1.78
N HIS A 79 -11.63 0.20 2.04
CA HIS A 79 -11.86 -0.80 0.99
C HIS A 79 -13.30 -0.81 0.44
N GLU A 80 -14.27 -0.28 1.19
CA GLU A 80 -15.68 -0.22 0.77
C GLU A 80 -16.02 1.06 0.00
N THR A 81 -15.43 2.19 0.39
CA THR A 81 -15.79 3.52 -0.10
C THR A 81 -14.73 4.15 -1.02
N LEU A 82 -13.52 3.58 -1.05
CA LEU A 82 -12.35 4.12 -1.76
C LEU A 82 -11.92 5.52 -1.28
N HIS A 83 -12.40 5.96 -0.12
CA HIS A 83 -11.99 7.22 0.48
C HIS A 83 -10.64 7.07 1.19
N VAL A 84 -9.82 8.12 1.12
CA VAL A 84 -8.54 8.18 1.84
C VAL A 84 -8.83 8.46 3.32
N GLU A 85 -8.66 7.46 4.15
CA GLU A 85 -8.80 7.54 5.61
C GLU A 85 -7.57 8.19 6.24
N GLU A 86 -6.38 7.81 5.78
CA GLU A 86 -5.12 8.25 6.37
C GLU A 86 -4.05 8.54 5.31
N ARG A 87 -3.26 9.60 5.53
CA ARG A 87 -2.05 9.88 4.75
C ARG A 87 -0.83 9.67 5.63
N LEU A 88 -0.05 8.63 5.35
CA LEU A 88 1.12 8.30 6.14
C LEU A 88 2.24 9.29 5.88
N LYS A 89 3.05 9.59 6.89
CA LYS A 89 4.24 10.46 6.76
C LYS A 89 5.42 9.77 6.06
N LEU A 90 5.16 8.72 5.31
CA LEU A 90 6.13 7.84 4.68
C LEU A 90 5.79 7.71 3.19
N THR A 91 6.82 7.78 2.34
CA THR A 91 6.68 7.54 0.91
C THR A 91 6.94 6.07 0.57
N PHE A 92 6.41 5.63 -0.56
CA PHE A 92 6.62 4.27 -1.05
C PHE A 92 8.10 3.95 -1.28
N ASP A 93 8.87 4.89 -1.83
CA ASP A 93 10.32 4.72 -2.03
C ASP A 93 11.08 4.56 -0.71
N GLU A 94 10.71 5.33 0.31
CA GLU A 94 11.31 5.20 1.65
C GLU A 94 10.94 3.85 2.27
N LEU A 95 9.70 3.41 2.11
CA LEU A 95 9.22 2.11 2.56
C LEU A 95 9.98 0.95 1.91
N MET A 96 10.23 1.03 0.60
CA MET A 96 10.95 -0.02 -0.14
C MET A 96 12.43 -0.06 0.24
N LYS A 97 13.04 1.07 0.59
CA LYS A 97 14.44 1.14 1.09
C LYS A 97 14.61 0.66 2.53
N LYS A 98 13.55 0.64 3.34
CA LYS A 98 13.61 0.07 4.68
C LYS A 98 13.75 -1.45 4.55
N ASP A 99 14.96 -1.97 4.76
CA ASP A 99 15.20 -3.38 5.00
C ASP A 99 14.51 -3.74 6.32
N ILE A 100 13.35 -4.39 6.24
CA ILE A 100 12.65 -4.91 7.40
C ILE A 100 12.67 -6.41 7.22
N SER A 101 13.51 -7.06 8.04
CA SER A 101 13.65 -8.50 8.08
C SER A 101 12.29 -9.14 8.36
N LEU A 102 11.88 -10.04 7.47
CA LEU A 102 10.69 -10.88 7.63
C LEU A 102 10.76 -11.61 8.98
N ILE A 103 9.68 -11.50 9.77
CA ILE A 103 9.42 -12.35 10.94
C ILE A 103 9.03 -13.74 10.44
#